data_AF-A0A812XCX1-F1
#
_entry.id   AF-A0A812XCX1-F1
#
_cell.length_a   1.000
_cell.length_b   1.000
_cell.length_c   1.000
_cell.angle_alpha   90.00
_cell.angle_beta   90.00
_cell.angle_gamma   90.00
#
_symmetry.space_group_name_H-M   'P 1'
#
loop_
_entity.id
_entity.type
_entity.pdbx_description
1 polymer ?
#
loop_
_entity_poly.entity_id
_entity_poly.type
_entity_poly.pdbx_seq_one_letter_code
_entity_poly.pdbx_strand_id
1 'polypeptide(L)'
;MLCVIGCCLFVYLSDIYRLCPGWGSVRRFDGDGNEDQRAREDLLQREFAQHQAAALEGSPAATKVYGSIGKPTWGVLEAPTQKEVLVQHPVYGEVKVRENFEETQRLRRESSWWAKDERYFMAQSHVSTNQLLINEPAAKLTGNVM
;
A
#
# COMPACT_ATOMS: atom_id res chain seq x y z
N MET A 1 -34.54 24.34 9.55
CA MET A 1 -33.31 23.61 9.94
C MET A 1 -33.60 22.49 10.93
N LEU A 2 -34.22 22.77 12.10
CA LEU A 2 -34.54 21.73 13.10
C LEU A 2 -35.42 20.58 12.55
N CYS A 3 -36.38 20.88 11.69
CA CYS A 3 -37.22 19.83 11.07
C CYS A 3 -36.41 18.87 10.20
N VAL A 4 -35.39 19.36 9.48
CA VAL A 4 -34.51 18.53 8.64
C VAL A 4 -33.67 17.61 9.52
N ILE A 5 -33.09 18.16 10.60
CA ILE A 5 -32.30 17.39 11.58
C ILE A 5 -33.18 16.30 12.21
N GLY A 6 -34.41 16.65 12.62
CA GLY A 6 -35.37 15.69 13.19
C GLY A 6 -35.73 14.56 12.22
N CYS A 7 -35.96 14.86 10.95
CA CYS A 7 -36.22 13.83 9.93
C CYS A 7 -35.02 12.90 9.71
N CYS A 8 -33.80 13.44 9.65
CA CYS A 8 -32.59 12.61 9.51
C CYS A 8 -32.38 11.70 10.72
N LEU A 9 -32.59 12.23 11.93
CA LEU A 9 -32.44 11.48 13.19
C LEU A 9 -33.50 10.38 13.31
N PHE A 10 -34.73 10.66 12.87
CA PHE A 10 -35.80 9.67 12.81
C PHE A 10 -35.48 8.53 11.83
N VAL A 11 -35.02 8.83 10.61
CA VAL A 11 -34.61 7.81 9.62
C VAL A 11 -33.46 6.94 10.14
N TYR A 12 -32.52 7.54 10.88
CA TYR A 12 -31.41 6.83 11.50
C TYR A 12 -31.87 5.91 12.64
N LEU A 13 -32.68 6.41 13.58
CA LEU A 13 -33.13 5.63 14.75
C LEU A 13 -34.13 4.52 14.39
N SER A 14 -34.95 4.75 13.36
CA SER A 14 -35.94 3.77 12.90
C SER A 14 -35.37 2.70 11.98
N ASP A 15 -34.08 2.78 11.62
CA ASP A 15 -33.43 1.87 10.68
C ASP A 15 -34.18 1.73 9.33
N ILE A 16 -34.97 2.74 8.93
CA ILE A 16 -35.78 2.72 7.69
C ILE A 16 -34.92 2.46 6.46
N TYR A 17 -33.67 2.91 6.47
CA TYR A 17 -32.71 2.66 5.40
C TYR A 17 -32.39 1.17 5.18
N ARG A 18 -32.71 0.28 6.14
CA ARG A 18 -32.58 -1.18 6.00
C ARG A 18 -33.78 -1.87 5.34
N LEU A 19 -34.95 -1.21 5.32
CA LEU A 19 -36.17 -1.77 4.76
C LEU A 19 -36.25 -1.61 3.23
N CYS A 20 -35.59 -0.60 2.67
CA CYS A 20 -35.53 -0.42 1.23
C CYS A 20 -34.45 -1.33 0.60
N PRO A 21 -34.81 -2.24 -0.32
CA PRO A 21 -33.82 -3.04 -1.03
C PRO A 21 -32.88 -2.11 -1.82
N GLY A 22 -31.57 -2.21 -1.55
CA GLY A 22 -30.53 -1.40 -2.21
C GLY A 22 -29.91 -0.27 -1.38
N TRP A 23 -30.42 0.04 -0.18
CA TRP A 23 -29.85 1.08 0.71
C TRP A 23 -29.07 0.56 1.92
N GLY A 24 -29.10 -0.75 2.17
CA GLY A 24 -28.30 -1.38 3.21
C GLY A 24 -26.84 -1.59 2.79
N SER A 25 -25.94 -1.74 3.77
CA SER A 25 -24.58 -2.22 3.51
C SER A 25 -24.65 -3.51 2.69
N VAL A 26 -23.97 -3.58 1.54
CA VAL A 26 -23.85 -4.81 0.75
C VAL A 26 -23.15 -5.86 1.63
N ARG A 27 -23.94 -6.72 2.29
CA ARG A 27 -23.43 -7.77 3.20
C ARG A 27 -23.13 -9.09 2.49
N ARG A 28 -23.59 -9.24 1.24
CA ARG A 28 -23.26 -10.36 0.36
C ARG A 28 -22.63 -9.82 -0.91
N PHE A 29 -21.35 -10.10 -1.08
CA PHE A 29 -20.68 -10.11 -2.38
C PHE A 29 -20.75 -11.50 -3.03
N ASP A 30 -21.54 -12.42 -2.47
CA ASP A 30 -21.77 -13.72 -3.07
C ASP A 30 -22.93 -13.56 -4.06
N GLY A 31 -22.62 -13.56 -5.35
CA GLY A 31 -23.63 -13.86 -6.36
C GLY A 31 -24.25 -15.23 -6.07
N ASP A 32 -25.47 -15.48 -6.55
CA ASP A 32 -26.09 -16.79 -6.44
C ASP A 32 -25.12 -17.83 -7.03
N GLY A 33 -24.51 -18.63 -6.15
CA GLY A 33 -23.47 -19.59 -6.52
C GLY A 33 -24.03 -20.56 -7.53
N ASN A 34 -23.68 -20.38 -8.80
CA ASN A 34 -24.13 -21.24 -9.88
C ASN A 34 -23.31 -22.55 -9.86
N GLU A 35 -23.90 -23.65 -10.31
CA GLU A 35 -23.20 -24.94 -10.38
C GLU A 35 -21.95 -24.85 -11.29
N ASP A 36 -22.00 -23.98 -12.31
CA ASP A 36 -20.85 -23.65 -13.15
C ASP A 36 -19.69 -23.04 -12.36
N GLN A 37 -19.97 -22.24 -11.34
CA GLN A 37 -18.94 -21.63 -10.51
C GLN A 37 -18.28 -22.69 -9.62
N ARG A 38 -19.10 -23.58 -9.04
CA ARG A 38 -18.62 -24.72 -8.25
C ARG A 38 -17.72 -25.64 -9.08
N ALA A 39 -18.10 -25.93 -10.33
CA ALA A 39 -17.29 -26.75 -11.23
C ALA A 39 -15.93 -26.11 -11.56
N ARG A 40 -15.87 -24.78 -11.71
CA ARG A 40 -14.61 -24.04 -11.92
C ARG A 40 -13.73 -24.05 -10.66
N GLU A 41 -14.34 -23.90 -9.49
CA GLU A 41 -13.63 -23.96 -8.22
C GLU A 41 -13.00 -25.35 -7.97
N ASP A 42 -13.74 -26.43 -8.28
CA ASP A 42 -13.22 -27.80 -8.20
C ASP A 42 -12.03 -28.02 -9.15
N LEU A 43 -12.12 -27.51 -10.39
CA LEU A 43 -11.02 -27.60 -11.35
C LEU A 43 -9.77 -26.85 -10.85
N LEU A 44 -9.94 -25.62 -10.34
CA LEU A 44 -8.84 -24.83 -9.77
C LEU A 44 -8.20 -25.53 -8.56
N GLN A 45 -8.99 -26.14 -7.69
CA GLN A 45 -8.48 -26.88 -6.53
C GLN A 45 -7.63 -28.09 -6.93
N ARG A 46 -8.05 -28.83 -7.96
CA ARG A 46 -7.29 -29.98 -8.48
C ARG A 46 -5.95 -29.56 -9.07
N GLU A 47 -5.94 -28.53 -9.92
CA GLU A 47 -4.72 -27.97 -10.51
C GLU A 47 -3.76 -27.46 -9.42
N PHE A 48 -4.30 -26.75 -8.42
CA PHE A 48 -3.50 -26.23 -7.31
C PHE A 48 -2.87 -27.35 -6.48
N ALA A 49 -3.62 -28.44 -6.20
CA ALA A 49 -3.09 -29.60 -5.50
C ALA A 49 -1.99 -30.31 -6.29
N GLN A 50 -2.15 -30.44 -7.62
CA GLN A 50 -1.12 -31.02 -8.49
C GLN A 50 0.15 -30.15 -8.52
N HIS A 51 0.01 -28.83 -8.63
CA HIS A 51 1.15 -27.91 -8.60
C HIS A 51 1.85 -27.87 -7.24
N GLN A 52 1.12 -28.00 -6.13
CA GLN A 52 1.74 -28.12 -4.80
C GLN A 52 2.54 -29.41 -4.66
N ALA A 53 1.99 -30.55 -5.09
CA ALA A 53 2.69 -31.82 -5.07
C ALA A 53 3.97 -31.78 -5.92
N ALA A 54 3.88 -31.23 -7.14
CA ALA A 54 5.04 -31.03 -8.02
C ALA A 54 6.10 -30.07 -7.42
N ALA A 55 5.65 -29.02 -6.71
CA ALA A 55 6.56 -28.09 -6.03
C ALA A 55 7.30 -28.75 -4.84
N LEU A 56 6.70 -29.75 -4.19
CA LEU A 56 7.29 -30.49 -3.07
C LEU A 56 8.28 -31.58 -3.55
N GLU A 57 8.02 -32.21 -4.70
CA GLU A 57 8.78 -33.38 -5.17
C GLU A 57 10.02 -33.05 -6.02
N GLY A 58 10.15 -31.85 -6.59
CA GLY A 58 11.38 -31.51 -7.29
C GLY A 58 11.38 -30.19 -8.04
N SER A 59 11.97 -29.15 -7.43
CA SER A 59 12.64 -28.12 -8.23
C SER A 59 13.71 -27.39 -7.45
N PRO A 60 14.95 -27.27 -7.97
CA PRO A 60 15.96 -26.39 -7.42
C PRO A 60 15.47 -24.95 -7.57
N ALA A 61 15.23 -24.26 -6.44
CA ALA A 61 15.00 -22.81 -6.36
C ALA A 61 14.38 -22.19 -7.62
N ALA A 62 13.23 -22.71 -8.07
CA ALA A 62 12.56 -22.15 -9.23
C ALA A 62 12.26 -20.68 -8.91
N THR A 63 12.81 -19.78 -9.71
CA THR A 63 12.64 -18.33 -9.57
C THR A 63 11.15 -18.05 -9.45
N LYS A 64 10.66 -17.71 -8.26
CA LYS A 64 9.25 -17.41 -8.02
C LYS A 64 8.91 -16.16 -8.82
N VAL A 65 8.40 -16.36 -10.03
CA VAL A 65 7.85 -15.28 -10.85
C VAL A 65 6.44 -15.03 -10.32
N TYR A 66 6.21 -13.82 -9.83
CA TYR A 66 4.91 -13.43 -9.27
C TYR A 66 3.81 -13.56 -10.33
N GLY A 67 2.78 -14.35 -10.04
CA GLY A 67 1.53 -14.37 -10.80
C GLY A 67 1.49 -15.23 -12.06
N SER A 68 2.46 -16.12 -12.33
CA SER A 68 2.40 -17.01 -13.50
C SER A 68 2.43 -18.50 -13.17
N ILE A 69 1.37 -19.21 -13.60
CA ILE A 69 1.40 -20.67 -13.78
C ILE A 69 2.17 -20.93 -15.08
N GLY A 70 3.50 -20.97 -14.98
CA GLY A 70 4.41 -21.18 -16.12
C GLY A 70 5.32 -19.99 -16.45
N LYS A 71 6.04 -20.07 -17.58
CA LYS A 71 6.98 -19.04 -18.04
C LYS A 71 6.19 -17.79 -18.49
N PRO A 72 6.46 -16.59 -17.94
CA PRO A 72 5.74 -15.39 -18.34
C PRO A 72 5.97 -15.10 -19.83
N THR A 73 4.88 -14.89 -20.58
CA THR A 73 4.94 -14.51 -22.01
C THR A 73 5.17 -13.02 -22.22
N TRP A 74 4.97 -12.20 -21.18
CA TRP A 74 5.01 -10.73 -21.22
C TRP A 74 6.42 -10.15 -20.93
N GLY A 75 7.45 -10.99 -20.84
CA GLY A 75 8.79 -10.58 -20.43
C GLY A 75 8.96 -10.46 -18.91
N VAL A 76 10.13 -9.96 -18.49
CA VAL A 76 10.45 -9.72 -17.07
C VAL A 76 10.15 -8.27 -16.75
N LEU A 77 9.23 -8.04 -15.81
CA LEU A 77 8.98 -6.71 -15.26
C LEU A 77 10.09 -6.40 -14.26
N GLU A 78 11.11 -5.66 -14.69
CA GLU A 78 12.18 -5.23 -13.79
C GLU A 78 11.74 -3.95 -13.07
N ALA A 79 11.72 -3.98 -11.74
CA ALA A 79 11.58 -2.74 -10.99
C ALA A 79 12.88 -1.92 -11.15
N PRO A 80 12.83 -0.58 -11.29
CA PRO A 80 14.04 0.25 -11.36
C PRO A 80 14.97 0.06 -10.16
N THR A 81 14.42 -0.34 -9.01
CA THR A 81 15.18 -0.66 -7.79
C THR A 81 15.90 -2.00 -7.83
N GLN A 82 15.69 -2.81 -8.86
CA GLN A 82 16.23 -4.17 -8.96
C GLN A 82 17.66 -4.21 -9.50
N LYS A 83 18.08 -3.17 -10.24
CA LYS A 83 19.45 -3.00 -10.71
C LYS A 83 20.23 -2.13 -9.74
N GLU A 84 21.11 -2.75 -8.97
CA GLU A 84 22.09 -2.02 -8.16
C GLU A 84 23.32 -1.72 -9.03
N VAL A 85 23.47 -0.46 -9.45
CA VAL A 85 24.67 -0.02 -10.16
C VAL A 85 25.68 0.48 -9.13
N LEU A 86 26.78 -0.26 -9.00
CA LEU A 86 27.92 0.12 -8.16
C LEU A 86 28.81 1.07 -8.95
N VAL A 87 29.08 2.24 -8.37
CA VAL A 87 29.94 3.27 -8.96
C VAL A 87 31.05 3.62 -7.98
N GLN A 88 32.27 3.78 -8.48
CA GLN A 88 33.40 4.20 -7.64
C GLN A 88 33.38 5.72 -7.47
N HIS A 89 33.05 6.21 -6.28
CA HIS A 89 33.10 7.60 -5.89
C HIS A 89 34.50 7.96 -5.35
N PRO A 90 35.13 9.07 -5.78
CA PRO A 90 36.52 9.39 -5.43
C PRO A 90 36.76 9.59 -3.93
N VAL A 91 35.73 9.98 -3.17
CA VAL A 91 35.83 10.21 -1.71
C VAL A 91 35.28 9.04 -0.89
N TYR A 92 34.28 8.32 -1.41
CA TYR A 92 33.48 7.36 -0.62
C TYR A 92 33.71 5.91 -1.04
N GLY A 93 34.55 5.65 -2.04
CA GLY A 93 34.76 4.32 -2.58
C GLY A 93 33.54 3.83 -3.36
N GLU A 94 33.21 2.55 -3.22
CA GLU A 94 32.11 1.93 -3.96
C GLU A 94 30.75 2.32 -3.36
N VAL A 95 29.92 3.02 -4.16
CA VAL A 95 28.60 3.48 -3.76
C VAL A 95 27.52 2.93 -4.68
N LYS A 96 26.34 2.65 -4.12
CA LYS A 96 25.15 2.23 -4.89
C LYS A 96 24.40 3.47 -5.38
N VAL A 97 24.31 3.65 -6.69
CA VAL A 97 23.52 4.74 -7.28
C VAL A 97 22.10 4.25 -7.50
N ARG A 98 21.12 5.00 -6.96
CA ARG A 98 19.70 4.78 -7.25
C ARG A 98 19.33 5.51 -8.52
N GLU A 99 18.88 4.79 -9.54
CA GLU A 99 18.34 5.37 -10.76
C GLU A 99 17.14 6.27 -10.45
N ASN A 100 17.05 7.41 -11.14
CA ASN A 100 15.97 8.40 -11.02
C ASN A 100 15.76 8.99 -9.61
N PHE A 101 16.78 8.92 -8.75
CA PHE A 101 16.69 9.51 -7.41
C PHE A 101 16.56 11.04 -7.46
N GLU A 102 17.17 11.69 -8.46
CA GLU A 102 17.03 13.14 -8.67
C GLU A 102 15.58 13.54 -8.96
N GLU A 103 14.89 12.80 -9.84
CA GLU A 103 13.49 13.05 -10.14
C GLU A 103 12.61 12.79 -8.90
N THR A 104 12.92 11.75 -8.13
CA THR A 104 12.26 11.50 -6.84
C THR A 104 12.45 12.68 -5.88
N GLN A 105 13.65 13.27 -5.82
CA GLN A 105 13.92 14.47 -5.01
C GLN A 105 13.22 15.72 -5.54
N ARG A 106 13.07 15.86 -6.87
CA ARG A 106 12.26 16.91 -7.48
C ARG A 106 10.79 16.78 -7.08
N LEU A 107 10.21 15.58 -7.23
CA LEU A 107 8.82 15.30 -6.83
C LEU A 107 8.61 15.55 -5.33
N ARG A 108 9.54 15.17 -4.46
CA ARG A 108 9.47 15.48 -3.02
C ARG A 108 9.46 16.99 -2.73
N ARG A 109 10.21 17.78 -3.50
CA ARG A 109 10.23 19.24 -3.34
C ARG A 109 8.91 19.85 -3.77
N GLU A 110 8.44 19.48 -4.96
CA GLU A 110 7.31 20.13 -5.64
C GLU A 110 5.94 19.62 -5.17
N SER A 111 5.83 18.34 -4.82
CA SER A 111 4.57 17.72 -4.40
C SER A 111 4.32 17.87 -2.91
N SER A 112 3.07 18.11 -2.51
CA SER A 112 2.64 18.09 -1.11
C SER A 112 2.32 16.68 -0.58
N TRP A 113 1.96 15.75 -1.47
CA TRP A 113 1.48 14.41 -1.12
C TRP A 113 2.56 13.33 -1.26
N TRP A 114 3.68 13.65 -1.91
CA TRP A 114 4.80 12.73 -2.02
C TRP A 114 5.55 12.63 -0.68
N ALA A 115 5.94 11.43 -0.28
CA ALA A 115 6.62 11.20 0.99
C ALA A 115 7.94 11.99 1.07
N LYS A 116 7.96 13.04 1.91
CA LYS A 116 9.13 13.87 2.20
C LYS A 116 9.87 13.28 3.40
N ASP A 117 11.20 13.28 3.34
CA ASP A 117 12.02 12.95 4.50
C ASP A 117 11.99 14.15 5.46
N GLU A 118 11.12 14.09 6.46
CA GLU A 118 10.78 15.23 7.33
C GLU A 118 12.04 15.89 7.92
N ARG A 119 13.07 15.12 8.29
CA ARG A 119 14.30 15.69 8.88
C ARG A 119 15.08 16.57 7.91
N TYR A 120 15.26 16.12 6.68
CA TYR A 120 15.99 16.88 5.65
C TYR A 120 15.26 18.18 5.31
N PHE A 121 13.94 18.09 5.10
CA PHE A 121 13.13 19.25 4.72
C PHE A 121 12.86 20.20 5.90
N MET A 122 12.76 19.72 7.14
CA MET A 122 12.68 20.55 8.35
C MET A 122 13.98 21.34 8.60
N ALA A 123 15.13 20.69 8.41
CA ALA A 123 16.43 21.37 8.51
C ALA A 123 16.55 22.50 7.47
N GLN A 124 16.07 22.25 6.25
CA GLN A 124 16.08 23.24 5.17
C GLN A 124 15.08 24.39 5.38
N SER A 125 13.92 24.13 5.99
CA SER A 125 12.91 25.16 6.26
C SER A 125 13.19 25.98 7.53
N HIS A 126 14.33 25.72 8.20
CA HIS A 126 14.65 26.29 9.51
C HIS A 126 13.56 26.08 10.58
N VAL A 127 12.64 25.13 10.35
CA VAL A 127 11.65 24.71 11.33
C VAL A 127 12.36 23.72 12.25
N SER A 128 13.12 24.26 13.19
CA SER A 128 13.66 23.46 14.29
C SER A 128 12.50 23.12 15.21
N THR A 129 11.99 21.90 15.10
CA THR A 129 11.23 21.32 16.20
C THR A 129 12.23 21.03 17.32
N ASN A 130 11.95 21.53 18.53
CA ASN A 130 12.72 21.13 19.70
C ASN A 130 12.71 19.60 19.75
N GLN A 131 13.90 19.00 19.64
CA GLN A 131 14.05 17.56 19.54
C GLN A 131 13.52 16.95 20.83
N LEU A 132 12.32 16.36 20.77
CA LEU A 132 11.72 15.71 21.93
C LEU A 132 12.60 14.52 22.32
N LEU A 133 13.16 14.57 23.52
CA LEU A 133 13.84 13.43 24.09
C LEU A 133 12.79 12.39 24.51
N ILE A 134 13.14 11.10 24.37
CA ILE A 134 12.27 10.01 24.84
C ILE A 134 11.97 10.25 26.33
N ASN A 135 10.67 10.35 26.68
CA ASN A 135 10.10 10.66 28.00
C ASN A 135 9.98 12.15 28.40
N GLU A 136 10.12 13.10 27.48
CA GLU A 136 9.75 14.49 27.81
C GLU A 136 8.23 14.71 27.80
N PRO A 137 7.65 15.29 28.86
CA PRO A 137 6.23 15.61 28.89
C PRO A 137 5.91 16.72 27.89
N ALA A 138 4.95 16.47 26.99
CA ALA A 138 4.52 17.38 25.91
C ALA A 138 4.09 18.80 26.35
N ALA A 139 3.91 19.01 27.65
CA ALA A 139 3.42 20.26 28.23
C ALA A 139 4.42 21.44 28.21
N LYS A 140 5.69 21.24 27.84
CA LYS A 140 6.69 22.33 27.77
C LYS A 140 6.75 23.08 26.43
N LEU A 141 5.88 22.76 25.46
CA LEU A 141 5.94 23.31 24.09
C LEU A 141 5.28 24.68 23.88
N THR A 142 4.79 25.36 24.92
CA THR A 142 4.09 26.66 24.82
C THR A 142 4.94 27.87 25.27
N GLY A 143 6.25 27.83 25.04
CA GLY A 143 7.15 28.95 25.35
C GLY A 143 7.87 29.49 24.12
N ASN A 144 7.59 30.75 23.78
CA ASN A 144 8.25 31.61 22.78
C ASN A 144 7.84 31.44 21.32
N VAL A 145 6.68 32.01 20.98
CA VAL A 145 6.53 32.77 19.73
C VAL A 145 6.69 34.25 20.09
N MET A 146 7.83 34.82 19.74
CA MET A 146 8.00 36.26 19.49
C MET A 146 8.39 36.42 18.02
#